data_AF-A0A7G9TDI1-F1
#
_entry.id   AF-A0A7G9TDI1-F1
#
_cell.length_a   1.000
_cell.length_b   1.000
_cell.length_c   1.000
_cell.angle_alpha   90.00
_cell.angle_beta   90.00
_cell.angle_gamma   90.00
#
_symmetry.space_group_name_H-M   'P 1'
#
loop_
_entity.id
_entity.type
_entity.pdbx_description
1 polymer ?
#
loop_
_entity_poly.entity_id
_entity_poly.type
_entity_poly.pdbx_seq_one_letter_code
_entity_poly.pdbx_strand_id
1 'polypeptide(L)'
;MSDHTHAPSAQRQQAMTEALRAWDPEAEVSLEAGTGRLMVMTTLPTERVIAILKEVGEHAEAGDSEPRGHKAGQCCGGCSH
;
A
#
# COMPACT_ATOMS: atom_id res chain seq x y z
N MET A 1 5.25 29.30 -4.49
CA MET A 1 6.18 28.25 -4.01
C MET A 1 5.48 26.94 -4.28
N SER A 2 6.12 26.05 -5.05
CA SER A 2 5.48 24.90 -5.69
C SER A 2 4.88 23.94 -4.67
N ASP A 3 3.61 23.65 -4.85
CA ASP A 3 2.80 22.66 -4.13
C ASP A 3 3.41 21.27 -4.35
N HIS A 4 4.22 20.80 -3.39
CA HIS A 4 4.72 19.43 -3.36
C HIS A 4 3.67 18.50 -2.73
N THR A 5 2.44 18.46 -3.26
CA THR A 5 1.35 17.64 -2.68
C THR A 5 1.30 16.21 -3.24
N HIS A 6 2.25 15.76 -4.07
CA HIS A 6 2.16 14.42 -4.65
C HIS A 6 3.52 13.74 -4.91
N ALA A 7 4.14 13.16 -3.88
CA ALA A 7 5.17 12.12 -4.09
C ALA A 7 5.47 11.14 -2.93
N PRO A 8 4.76 11.06 -1.77
CA PRO A 8 5.08 10.03 -0.77
C PRO A 8 4.62 8.62 -1.20
N SER A 9 3.73 8.51 -2.19
CA SER A 9 3.15 7.25 -2.68
C SER A 9 4.12 6.43 -3.53
N ALA A 10 4.84 7.06 -4.46
CA ALA A 10 5.74 6.36 -5.39
C ALA A 10 6.96 5.75 -4.67
N GLN A 11 7.58 6.51 -3.76
CA GLN A 11 8.71 5.99 -2.96
C GLN A 11 8.27 4.83 -2.05
N ARG A 12 7.09 4.94 -1.44
CA ARG A 12 6.50 3.86 -0.64
C ARG A 12 6.24 2.62 -1.50
N GLN A 13 5.64 2.77 -2.68
CA GLN A 13 5.41 1.66 -3.62
C GLN A 13 6.69 0.95 -4.03
N GLN A 14 7.76 1.70 -4.30
CA GLN A 14 9.05 1.12 -4.64
C GLN A 14 9.59 0.29 -3.49
N ALA A 15 9.61 0.83 -2.26
CA ALA A 15 10.07 0.10 -1.09
C ALA A 15 9.27 -1.21 -0.84
N MET A 16 7.95 -1.17 -1.01
CA MET A 16 7.09 -2.36 -0.90
C MET A 16 7.39 -3.39 -2.00
N THR A 17 7.55 -2.92 -3.24
CA THR A 17 7.88 -3.78 -4.39
C THR A 17 9.24 -4.44 -4.20
N GLU A 18 10.25 -3.70 -3.76
CA GLU A 18 11.60 -4.22 -3.48
C GLU A 18 11.59 -5.27 -2.37
N ALA A 19 10.85 -5.02 -1.29
CA ALA A 19 10.73 -5.97 -0.19
C ALA A 19 10.04 -7.28 -0.61
N LEU A 20 8.99 -7.20 -1.45
CA LEU A 20 8.35 -8.38 -2.02
C LEU A 20 9.25 -9.09 -3.02
N ARG A 21 10.01 -8.35 -3.83
CA ARG A 21 10.94 -8.91 -4.83
C ARG A 21 12.11 -9.69 -4.26
N ALA A 22 12.45 -9.46 -2.99
CA ALA A 22 13.40 -10.31 -2.27
C ALA A 22 12.91 -11.77 -2.15
N TRP A 23 11.59 -12.00 -2.25
CA TRP A 23 10.95 -13.31 -2.10
C TRP A 23 10.27 -13.80 -3.39
N ASP A 24 9.74 -12.87 -4.20
CA ASP A 24 9.08 -13.13 -5.47
C ASP A 24 9.55 -12.12 -6.52
N PRO A 25 10.50 -12.47 -7.39
CA PRO A 25 11.12 -11.51 -8.31
C PRO A 25 10.15 -10.89 -9.32
N GLU A 26 8.99 -11.53 -9.52
CA GLU A 26 7.90 -11.08 -10.39
C GLU A 26 6.88 -10.19 -9.64
N ALA A 27 7.09 -9.90 -8.35
CA ALA A 27 6.17 -9.10 -7.57
C ALA A 27 6.06 -7.66 -8.06
N GLU A 28 4.83 -7.15 -8.10
CA GLU A 28 4.48 -5.79 -8.47
C GLU A 28 3.45 -5.20 -7.52
N VAL A 29 3.65 -3.94 -7.14
CA VAL A 29 2.71 -3.18 -6.29
C VAL A 29 2.22 -1.96 -7.06
N SER A 30 0.90 -1.85 -7.19
CA SER A 30 0.22 -0.72 -7.83
C SER A 30 -0.76 -0.07 -6.86
N LEU A 31 -0.99 1.23 -7.01
CA LEU A 31 -2.04 1.95 -6.27
C LEU A 31 -3.23 2.11 -7.21
N GLU A 32 -4.39 1.67 -6.76
CA GLU A 32 -5.63 1.85 -7.51
C GLU A 32 -6.05 3.32 -7.47
N ALA A 33 -6.00 3.97 -8.63
CA ALA A 33 -6.43 5.35 -8.82
C ALA A 33 -7.97 5.42 -8.74
N GLY A 34 -8.49 5.64 -7.54
CA GLY A 34 -9.93 5.78 -7.29
C GLY A 34 -10.32 5.41 -5.87
N THR A 35 -9.64 4.40 -5.30
CA THR A 35 -9.87 3.96 -3.91
C THR A 35 -8.68 4.19 -3.00
N GLY A 36 -7.49 4.44 -3.57
CA GLY A 36 -6.25 4.51 -2.80
C GLY A 36 -5.79 3.16 -2.23
N ARG A 37 -6.38 2.06 -2.71
CA ARG A 37 -6.00 0.70 -2.33
C ARG A 37 -4.70 0.29 -3.00
N LEU A 38 -3.93 -0.54 -2.31
CA LEU A 38 -2.76 -1.21 -2.86
C LEU A 38 -3.20 -2.52 -3.51
N MET A 39 -2.88 -2.69 -4.79
CA MET A 39 -2.95 -3.95 -5.50
C MET A 39 -1.55 -4.57 -5.54
N VAL A 40 -1.44 -5.81 -5.07
CA VAL A 40 -0.20 -6.57 -5.09
C VAL A 40 -0.39 -7.76 -6.01
N MET A 41 0.42 -7.85 -7.05
CA MET A 41 0.49 -9.00 -7.94
C MET A 41 1.74 -9.79 -7.58
N THR A 42 1.57 -11.01 -7.10
CA THR A 42 2.67 -11.85 -6.59
C THR A 42 2.26 -13.32 -6.57
N THR A 43 3.25 -14.20 -6.58
CA THR A 43 3.06 -15.65 -6.37
C THR A 43 3.02 -16.04 -4.88
N LEU A 44 3.33 -15.11 -3.97
CA LEU A 44 3.34 -15.35 -2.53
C LEU A 44 1.93 -15.49 -1.95
N PRO A 45 1.76 -16.33 -0.91
CA PRO A 45 0.49 -16.39 -0.18
C PRO A 45 0.23 -15.08 0.57
N THR A 46 -1.05 -14.71 0.69
CA THR A 46 -1.49 -13.43 1.30
C THR A 46 -0.91 -13.18 2.69
N GLU A 47 -0.86 -14.19 3.55
CA GLU A 47 -0.27 -14.08 4.90
C GLU A 47 1.19 -13.64 4.87
N ARG A 48 1.94 -14.11 3.86
CA ARG A 48 3.35 -13.77 3.69
C ARG A 48 3.53 -12.36 3.14
N VAL A 49 2.66 -11.94 2.23
CA VAL A 49 2.62 -10.55 1.74
C VAL A 49 2.38 -9.59 2.90
N ILE A 50 1.39 -9.86 3.75
CA ILE A 50 1.08 -9.03 4.92
C ILE A 50 2.26 -8.96 5.88
N ALA A 51 2.93 -10.09 6.14
CA ALA A 51 4.12 -10.11 7.00
C ALA A 51 5.24 -9.23 6.45
N ILE A 52 5.56 -9.34 5.16
CA ILE A 52 6.61 -8.55 4.49
C ILE A 52 6.26 -7.05 4.51
N LEU A 53 5.00 -6.71 4.21
CA LEU A 53 4.54 -5.31 4.24
C LEU A 53 4.62 -4.72 5.66
N LYS A 54 4.31 -5.52 6.68
CA LYS A 54 4.46 -5.10 8.08
C LYS A 54 5.91 -4.87 8.47
N GLU A 55 6.85 -5.67 7.96
CA GLU A 55 8.29 -5.49 8.21
C GLU A 55 8.83 -4.17 7.66
N VAL A 56 8.30 -3.69 6.52
CA VAL A 56 8.65 -2.37 5.97
C VAL A 56 7.89 -1.22 6.63
N GLY A 57 7.12 -1.51 7.69
CA GLY A 57 6.34 -0.52 8.44
C GLY A 57 4.99 -0.19 7.83
N GLU A 58 4.53 -0.96 6.84
CA GLU A 58 3.22 -0.78 6.22
C GLU A 58 2.17 -1.70 6.83
N HIS A 59 1.12 -1.10 7.41
CA HIS A 59 -0.01 -1.86 7.90
C HIS A 59 -0.96 -2.17 6.75
N ALA A 60 -0.68 -3.27 6.04
CA ALA A 60 -1.56 -3.83 5.03
C ALA A 60 -2.47 -4.90 5.66
N GLU A 61 -3.76 -4.82 5.35
CA GLU A 61 -4.74 -5.85 5.70
C GLU A 61 -5.24 -6.47 4.39
N ALA A 62 -5.45 -7.79 4.37
CA ALA A 62 -6.09 -8.41 3.21
C ALA A 62 -7.46 -7.77 3.02
N GLY A 63 -7.67 -7.15 1.85
CA GLY A 63 -8.97 -6.61 1.49
C GLY A 63 -9.94 -7.76 1.29
N ASP A 64 -10.76 -8.04 2.31
CA ASP A 64 -11.94 -8.88 2.16
C ASP A 64 -12.82 -8.21 1.09
N SER A 65 -13.05 -8.90 -0.02
CA SER A 65 -13.81 -8.38 -1.15
C SER A 65 -15.31 -8.43 -0.84
N GLU A 66 -15.72 -7.81 0.27
CA GLU A 66 -17.12 -7.58 0.59
C GLU A 66 -17.55 -6.25 -0.05
N PRO A 67 -18.57 -6.24 -0.93
CA PRO A 67 -19.14 -5.00 -1.44
C PRO A 67 -20.08 -4.44 -0.37
N ARG A 68 -19.53 -3.90 0.72
CA ARG A 68 -20.37 -3.28 1.74
C ARG A 68 -19.67 -2.16 2.48
N GLY A 69 -20.23 -0.97 2.30
CA GLY A 69 -19.71 0.29 2.81
C GLY A 69 -19.36 0.23 4.28
N HIS A 70 -18.08 0.47 4.57
CA HIS A 70 -17.64 0.91 5.87
C HIS A 70 -16.85 2.20 5.70
N LYS A 71 -17.41 3.27 6.28
CA LYS A 71 -16.69 4.52 6.56
C LYS A 71 -15.44 4.18 7.38
N ALA A 72 -14.28 4.11 6.74
CA ALA A 72 -13.01 4.44 7.37
C ALA A 72 -12.78 5.93 7.03
N GLY A 73 -13.01 6.89 7.92
CA GLY A 73 -12.40 6.91 9.25
C GLY A 73 -10.97 7.41 9.11
N GLN A 74 -10.83 8.68 8.71
CA GLN A 74 -9.71 9.57 9.04
C GLN A 74 -8.30 8.95 9.01
N CYS A 75 -7.69 8.91 7.82
CA CYS A 75 -6.23 8.80 7.71
C CYS A 75 -5.62 10.20 7.93
N CYS A 76 -4.63 10.24 8.82
CA CYS A 76 -4.04 11.41 9.47
C CYS A 76 -3.38 12.42 8.51
N GLY A 77 -3.52 13.72 8.83
CA GLY A 77 -2.71 14.77 8.19
C GLY A 77 -3.26 16.19 8.31
N GLY A 78 -3.72 16.59 9.49
CA GLY A 78 -3.99 18.01 9.76
C GLY A 78 -2.68 18.80 9.78
N CYS A 79 -2.42 19.59 8.75
CA CYS A 79 -1.37 20.61 8.78
C CYS A 79 -2.04 21.95 9.05
N SER A 80 -2.01 22.36 10.33
CA SER A 80 -2.32 23.72 10.76
C SER A 80 -1.04 24.37 11.28
N HIS A 81 -0.46 25.28 10.50
CA HIS A 81 -0.09 26.65 10.88
C HIS A 81 0.57 27.34 9.67
#